data_AF-A0A953PUX9-F1
#
_entry.id   AF-A0A953PUX9-F1
#
_cell.length_a   1.000
_cell.length_b   1.000
_cell.length_c   1.000
_cell.angle_alpha   90.00
_cell.angle_beta   90.00
_cell.angle_gamma   90.00
#
_symmetry.space_group_name_H-M   'P 1'
#
loop_
_entity.id
_entity.type
_entity.pdbx_description
1 polymer ?
#
loop_
_entity_poly.entity_id
_entity_poly.type
_entity_poly.pdbx_seq_one_letter_code
_entity_poly.pdbx_strand_id
1 'polypeptide(L)'
;MARRLGATEAELSALARGDLTGFEGRARAALEFAEKLTLDSNHVGDEIFAALRRHFEEGEIVEIAAVAGLFNYFNRFNNALQMEPTR
;
A
#
# COMPACT_ATOMS: atom_id res chain seq x y z
N MET A 1 -13.26 1.15 -5.72
CA MET A 1 -12.89 2.52 -5.32
C MET A 1 -11.81 3.13 -6.21
N ALA A 2 -10.65 2.50 -6.37
CA ALA A 2 -9.52 3.02 -7.16
C ALA A 2 -9.88 3.51 -8.59
N ARG A 3 -10.72 2.78 -9.34
CA ARG A 3 -11.22 3.23 -10.66
C ARG A 3 -11.88 4.61 -10.63
N ARG A 4 -12.69 4.87 -9.59
CA ARG A 4 -13.38 6.16 -9.42
C ARG A 4 -12.42 7.31 -9.10
N LEU A 5 -11.21 6.99 -8.64
CA LEU A 5 -10.14 7.93 -8.32
C LEU A 5 -9.13 8.07 -9.47
N GLY A 6 -9.38 7.42 -10.62
CA GLY A 6 -8.57 7.57 -11.84
C GLY A 6 -7.56 6.46 -12.10
N ALA A 7 -7.51 5.40 -11.27
CA ALA A 7 -6.64 4.27 -11.56
C ALA A 7 -7.05 3.55 -12.86
N THR A 8 -6.08 3.31 -13.73
CA THR A 8 -6.27 2.63 -15.02
C THR A 8 -6.41 1.12 -14.83
N GLU A 9 -7.04 0.43 -15.78
CA GLU A 9 -7.11 -1.04 -15.75
C GLU A 9 -5.72 -1.69 -15.80
N ALA A 10 -4.76 -1.05 -16.46
CA ALA A 10 -3.38 -1.52 -16.51
C ALA A 10 -2.73 -1.50 -15.12
N GLU A 11 -2.85 -0.38 -14.39
CA GLU A 11 -2.35 -0.26 -13.01
C GLU A 11 -3.02 -1.26 -12.07
N LEU A 12 -4.35 -1.40 -12.16
CA LEU A 12 -5.10 -2.36 -11.33
C LEU A 12 -4.67 -3.81 -11.61
N SER A 13 -4.47 -4.14 -12.88
CA SER A 13 -3.98 -5.45 -13.31
C SER A 13 -2.55 -5.71 -12.83
N ALA A 14 -1.68 -4.70 -12.88
CA ALA A 14 -0.31 -4.79 -12.38
C ALA A 14 -0.29 -5.00 -10.85
N LEU A 15 -1.03 -4.19 -10.09
CA LEU A 15 -1.14 -4.32 -8.63
C LEU A 15 -1.70 -5.69 -8.21
N ALA A 16 -2.68 -6.23 -8.94
CA ALA A 16 -3.21 -7.57 -8.66
C ALA A 16 -2.16 -8.69 -8.82
N ARG A 17 -1.07 -8.45 -9.57
CA ARG A 17 0.07 -9.36 -9.71
C ARG A 17 1.25 -9.00 -8.81
N GLY A 18 1.17 -7.94 -8.00
CA GLY A 18 2.31 -7.40 -7.25
C GLY A 18 3.38 -6.75 -8.15
N ASP A 19 3.02 -6.36 -9.37
CA ASP A 19 3.95 -5.74 -10.30
C ASP A 19 3.97 -4.22 -10.13
N LEU A 20 5.06 -3.70 -9.57
CA LEU A 20 5.26 -2.27 -9.33
C LEU A 20 6.10 -1.58 -10.43
N THR A 21 6.49 -2.29 -11.50
CA THR A 21 7.45 -1.78 -12.49
C THR A 21 6.95 -0.56 -13.26
N GLY A 22 5.64 -0.46 -13.50
CA GLY A 22 5.01 0.68 -14.18
C GLY A 22 4.69 1.88 -13.29
N PHE A 23 4.99 1.80 -11.98
CA PHE A 23 4.80 2.91 -11.05
C PHE A 23 6.12 3.64 -10.85
N GLU A 24 6.06 4.96 -10.67
CA GLU A 24 7.24 5.80 -10.45
C GLU A 24 7.01 6.85 -9.37
N GLY A 25 8.11 7.45 -8.90
CA GLY A 25 8.11 8.55 -7.95
C GLY A 25 7.27 8.30 -6.69
N ARG A 26 6.35 9.23 -6.41
CA ARG A 26 5.50 9.22 -5.20
C ARG A 26 4.64 7.96 -5.08
N ALA A 27 4.07 7.47 -6.20
CA ALA A 27 3.21 6.29 -6.18
C ALA A 27 4.01 5.03 -5.85
N ARG A 28 5.16 4.85 -6.50
CA ARG A 28 6.04 3.69 -6.26
C ARG A 28 6.54 3.63 -4.82
N ALA A 29 7.02 4.75 -4.28
CA ALA A 29 7.53 4.79 -2.91
C ALA A 29 6.46 4.39 -1.87
N ALA A 30 5.21 4.85 -2.04
CA ALA A 30 4.11 4.46 -1.15
C ALA A 30 3.73 2.98 -1.29
N LEU A 31 3.71 2.45 -2.51
CA LEU A 31 3.37 1.04 -2.79
C LEU A 31 4.44 0.09 -2.25
N GLU A 32 5.73 0.39 -2.46
CA GLU A 32 6.84 -0.42 -1.93
C GLU A 32 6.84 -0.44 -0.39
N PHE A 33 6.58 0.70 0.24
CA PHE A 33 6.42 0.75 1.70
C PHE A 33 5.21 -0.06 2.18
N ALA A 34 4.05 0.10 1.54
CA ALA A 34 2.84 -0.63 1.91
C ALA A 34 3.00 -2.16 1.76
N GLU A 35 3.70 -2.61 0.71
CA GLU A 35 4.05 -4.02 0.51
C GLU A 35 4.98 -4.51 1.62
N LYS A 36 6.08 -3.79 1.90
CA LYS A 36 7.03 -4.21 2.94
C LYS A 36 6.39 -4.23 4.32
N LEU A 37 5.59 -3.22 4.67
CA LEU A 37 4.83 -3.18 5.92
C LEU A 37 3.87 -4.37 6.05
N THR A 38 3.30 -4.83 4.94
CA THR A 38 2.34 -5.94 4.92
C THR A 38 3.01 -7.31 5.06
N LEU A 39 4.13 -7.50 4.37
CA LEU A 39 4.83 -8.79 4.32
C LEU A 39 5.83 -8.98 5.46
N ASP A 40 6.47 -7.90 5.91
CA ASP A 40 7.61 -7.95 6.83
C ASP A 40 7.85 -6.61 7.55
N SER A 41 6.88 -6.21 8.38
CA SER A 41 6.90 -4.93 9.11
C SER A 41 8.08 -4.76 10.07
N ASN A 42 8.71 -5.86 10.51
CA ASN A 42 9.88 -5.81 11.39
C ASN A 42 11.16 -5.36 10.65
N HIS A 43 11.15 -5.35 9.31
CA HIS A 43 12.33 -5.01 8.50
C HIS A 43 12.02 -3.94 7.44
N VAL A 44 11.22 -2.93 7.78
CA VAL A 44 11.12 -1.73 6.94
C VAL A 44 12.41 -0.93 7.10
N GLY A 45 13.34 -1.09 6.15
CA GLY A 45 14.66 -0.48 6.22
C GLY A 45 14.68 1.03 5.96
N ASP A 46 15.78 1.65 6.34
CA ASP A 46 16.01 3.09 6.18
C ASP A 46 15.92 3.54 4.72
N GLU A 47 16.25 2.66 3.77
CA GLU A 47 16.16 2.93 2.33
C GLU A 47 14.72 3.18 1.87
N ILE A 48 13.74 2.48 2.44
CA ILE A 48 12.32 2.66 2.12
C ILE A 48 11.83 3.99 2.69
N PHE A 49 12.19 4.31 3.95
CA PHE A 49 11.84 5.61 4.53
C PHE A 49 12.55 6.76 3.81
N ALA A 50 13.79 6.58 3.38
CA ALA A 50 14.50 7.56 2.55
C ALA A 50 13.79 7.75 1.20
N ALA A 51 13.23 6.69 0.61
CA ALA A 51 12.42 6.80 -0.60
C ALA A 51 11.12 7.58 -0.38
N LEU A 52 10.44 7.36 0.73
CA LEU A 52 9.25 8.12 1.09
C LEU A 52 9.58 9.60 1.31
N ARG A 53 10.62 9.92 2.07
CA ARG A 53 11.02 11.32 2.36
C ARG A 53 11.43 12.13 1.13
N ARG A 54 11.69 11.49 -0.02
CA ARG A 54 11.88 12.21 -1.30
C ARG A 54 10.59 12.77 -1.89
N HIS A 55 9.44 12.27 -1.45
CA HIS A 55 8.14 12.56 -2.06
C HIS A 55 7.06 12.97 -1.06
N PHE A 56 7.27 12.74 0.24
CA PHE A 56 6.29 12.88 1.30
C PHE A 56 6.89 13.58 2.52
N GLU A 57 6.10 14.42 3.15
CA GLU A 57 6.39 14.96 4.49
C GLU A 57 6.16 13.90 5.57
N GLU A 58 6.77 14.05 6.75
CA GLU A 58 6.66 13.08 7.86
C GLU A 58 5.21 12.78 8.25
N GLY A 59 4.32 13.80 8.24
CA GLY A 59 2.89 13.60 8.50
C GLY A 59 2.20 12.72 7.46
N GLU A 60 2.54 12.89 6.18
CA GLU A 60 1.99 12.07 5.10
C GLU A 60 2.49 10.62 5.19
N ILE A 61 3.74 10.42 5.62
CA ILE A 61 4.30 9.08 5.85
C ILE A 61 3.52 8.35 6.96
N VAL A 62 3.18 9.05 8.05
CA VAL A 62 2.35 8.50 9.11
C VAL A 62 0.95 8.14 8.59
N GLU A 63 0.35 8.96 7.73
CA GLU A 63 -0.95 8.66 7.11
C GLU A 63 -0.89 7.42 6.21
N ILE A 64 0.17 7.27 5.39
CA ILE A 64 0.37 6.07 4.57
C ILE A 64 0.47 4.82 5.45
N ALA A 65 1.26 4.89 6.52
CA ALA A 65 1.40 3.79 7.48
C ALA A 65 0.07 3.45 8.16
N ALA A 66 -0.71 4.46 8.55
CA ALA A 66 -2.02 4.28 9.16
C ALA A 66 -3.00 3.58 8.21
N VAL A 67 -3.08 4.01 6.95
CA VAL A 67 -3.96 3.41 5.94
C VAL A 67 -3.55 1.96 5.66
N ALA A 68 -2.27 1.71 5.39
CA ALA A 68 -1.77 0.36 5.14
C ALA A 68 -1.97 -0.57 6.36
N GLY A 69 -1.71 -0.07 7.57
CA GLY A 69 -1.96 -0.77 8.83
C GLY A 69 -3.44 -1.10 9.04
N LEU A 70 -4.35 -0.17 8.74
CA LEU A 70 -5.79 -0.38 8.87
C LEU A 70 -6.30 -1.47 7.92
N PHE A 71 -5.85 -1.49 6.67
CA PHE A 71 -6.19 -2.56 5.74
C PHE A 71 -5.58 -3.90 6.15
N ASN A 72 -4.37 -3.89 6.72
CA ASN A 72 -3.76 -5.07 7.32
C ASN A 72 -4.61 -5.65 8.46
N TYR A 73 -5.16 -4.81 9.32
CA TYR A 73 -6.13 -5.21 10.34
C TYR A 73 -7.41 -5.76 9.73
N PHE A 74 -8.06 -5.02 8.83
CA PHE A 74 -9.33 -5.45 8.23
C PHE A 74 -9.22 -6.77 7.48
N ASN A 75 -8.15 -6.97 6.71
CA ASN A 75 -7.92 -8.22 5.99
C ASN A 75 -7.80 -9.40 6.96
N ARG A 76 -7.04 -9.26 8.05
CA ARG A 76 -6.88 -10.32 9.06
C ARG A 76 -8.18 -10.59 9.79
N PHE A 77 -8.91 -9.54 10.18
CA PHE A 77 -10.19 -9.65 10.88
C PHE A 77 -11.26 -10.32 10.00
N ASN A 78 -11.45 -9.83 8.78
CA ASN A 78 -12.44 -10.36 7.84
C ASN A 78 -12.13 -11.81 7.46
N ASN A 79 -10.86 -12.13 7.19
CA ASN A 79 -10.46 -13.50 6.85
C ASN A 79 -10.68 -14.45 8.04
N ALA A 80 -10.33 -14.04 9.26
CA ALA A 80 -10.49 -14.88 10.45
C ALA A 80 -11.97 -15.17 10.75
N LEU A 81 -12.86 -14.22 10.47
CA LEU A 81 -14.31 -14.35 10.70
C LEU A 81 -15.09 -14.85 9.47
N GLN A 82 -14.40 -15.16 8.37
CA GLN A 82 -15.01 -15.58 7.09
C GLN A 82 -16.12 -14.62 6.64
N MET A 83 -15.86 -13.31 6.74
CA MET A 83 -16.83 -12.30 6.36
C MET A 83 -17.02 -12.26 4.85
N GLU A 84 -18.28 -12.34 4.41
CA GLU A 84 -18.65 -12.15 3.02
C GLU A 84 -18.52 -10.67 2.61
N PRO A 85 -18.06 -10.37 1.38
CA PRO A 85 -18.03 -9.01 0.87
C PRO A 85 -19.42 -8.38 0.91
N THR A 86 -19.52 -7.17 1.45
CA THR A 86 -20.77 -6.41 1.43
C THR A 86 -21.08 -6.02 -0.01
N ARG A 87 -22.30 -6.32 -0.47
CA ARG A 87 -22.77 -5.99 -1.83
C ARG A 87 -22.94 -4.50 -2.04
#